data_AF-A0AAY4BFA4-F1
#
_entry.id   AF-A0AAY4BFA4-F1
#
_cell.length_a   1.000
_cell.length_b   1.000
_cell.length_c   1.000
_cell.angle_alpha   90.00
_cell.angle_beta   90.00
_cell.angle_gamma   90.00
#
_symmetry.space_group_name_H-M   'P 1'
#
loop_
_entity.id
_entity.type
_entity.pdbx_description
1 polymer ?
#
loop_
_entity_poly.entity_id
_entity_poly.type
_entity_poly.pdbx_seq_one_letter_code
_entity_poly.pdbx_strand_id
1 'polypeptide(L)'
;LFEQIALYSEQFANFIPMSFVLGFYVTQAFNRWWGQYTSFPLPDNLMMAVSGNVHGTDERGRLVRRTLMRYANLSSVLILRSVSTRVRRRFPSLEHVVEAGIKPFFKALLAT
;
A
#
# COMPACT_ATOMS: atom_id res chain seq x y z
N LEU A 1 24.97 -37.83 -32.73
CA LEU A 1 24.87 -37.48 -31.29
C LEU A 1 24.00 -36.23 -31.07
N PHE A 2 24.38 -35.05 -31.56
CA PHE A 2 23.57 -33.81 -31.41
C PHE A 2 22.13 -33.97 -31.91
N GLU A 3 21.95 -34.53 -33.10
CA GLU A 3 20.64 -34.74 -33.72
C GLU A 3 19.71 -35.66 -32.91
N GLN A 4 20.28 -36.69 -32.28
CA GLN A 4 19.53 -37.58 -31.38
C GLN A 4 19.09 -36.86 -30.10
N ILE A 5 19.91 -35.95 -29.56
CA ILE A 5 19.57 -35.15 -28.37
C ILE A 5 18.48 -34.13 -28.70
N ALA A 6 18.53 -33.51 -29.89
CA ALA A 6 17.52 -32.56 -30.34
C ALA A 6 16.14 -33.24 -30.47
N LEU A 7 16.08 -34.41 -31.13
CA LEU A 7 14.85 -35.19 -31.27
C LEU A 7 14.34 -35.71 -29.92
N TYR A 8 15.23 -36.14 -29.03
CA TYR A 8 14.85 -36.54 -27.67
C TYR A 8 14.24 -35.37 -26.90
N SER A 9 14.78 -34.16 -27.02
CA SER A 9 14.28 -32.96 -26.32
C SER A 9 12.91 -32.50 -26.84
N GLU A 10 12.68 -32.60 -28.15
CA GLU A 10 11.40 -32.25 -28.77
C GLU A 10 10.23 -33.10 -28.25
N GLN A 11 10.48 -34.38 -27.94
CA GLN A 11 9.47 -35.28 -27.36
C GLN A 11 8.94 -34.78 -26.01
N PHE A 12 9.75 -34.04 -25.23
CA PHE A 12 9.35 -33.51 -23.93
C PHE A 12 8.87 -32.07 -23.98
N ALA A 13 9.06 -31.36 -25.10
CA ALA A 13 8.70 -29.94 -25.23
C ALA A 13 7.20 -29.69 -25.02
N ASN A 14 6.35 -30.68 -25.33
CA ASN A 14 4.89 -30.59 -25.19
C ASN A 14 4.31 -31.55 -24.13
N PHE A 15 5.15 -32.13 -23.26
CA PHE A 15 4.70 -33.11 -22.26
C PHE A 15 3.68 -32.52 -21.27
N ILE A 16 3.76 -31.22 -21.00
CA ILE A 16 2.77 -30.46 -20.22
C ILE A 16 2.36 -29.23 -21.03
N PRO A 17 1.05 -28.95 -21.20
CA PRO A 17 0.59 -27.73 -21.86
C PRO A 17 0.90 -26.51 -20.97
N MET A 18 2.08 -25.93 -21.14
CA MET A 18 2.55 -24.78 -20.34
C MET A 18 1.58 -23.61 -20.39
N SER A 19 0.87 -23.42 -21.51
CA SER A 19 -0.16 -22.39 -21.67
C SER A 19 -1.29 -22.51 -20.63
N PHE A 20 -1.67 -23.74 -20.26
CA PHE A 20 -2.70 -23.96 -19.25
C PHE A 20 -2.19 -23.50 -17.88
N VAL A 21 -1.03 -23.99 -17.44
CA VAL A 21 -0.43 -23.64 -16.14
C VAL A 21 -0.16 -22.14 -16.04
N LEU A 22 0.37 -21.54 -17.11
CA LEU A 22 0.58 -20.09 -17.20
C LEU A 22 -0.73 -19.32 -17.11
N GLY A 23 -1.81 -19.81 -17.74
CA GLY A 23 -3.14 -19.21 -17.65
C GLY A 23 -3.66 -19.13 -16.20
N PHE A 24 -3.55 -20.22 -15.43
CA PHE A 24 -3.90 -20.19 -14.00
C PHE A 24 -2.99 -19.25 -13.21
N TYR A 25 -1.68 -19.35 -13.42
CA TYR A 25 -0.71 -18.53 -12.69
C TYR A 25 -0.96 -17.04 -12.91
N VAL A 26 -1.10 -16.61 -14.16
CA VAL A 26 -1.35 -15.20 -14.52
C VAL A 26 -2.68 -14.72 -13.94
N THR A 27 -3.73 -15.54 -14.03
CA THR A 27 -5.05 -15.18 -13.46
C THR A 27 -4.95 -14.98 -11.93
N GLN A 28 -4.28 -15.89 -11.22
CA GLN A 28 -4.08 -15.76 -9.77
C GLN A 28 -3.20 -14.57 -9.41
N ALA A 29 -2.11 -14.34 -10.15
CA ALA A 29 -1.23 -13.20 -9.95
C ALA A 29 -1.99 -11.87 -10.15
N PHE A 30 -2.82 -11.78 -11.20
CA PHE A 30 -3.66 -10.63 -11.47
C PHE A 30 -4.68 -10.39 -10.34
N ASN A 31 -5.39 -11.43 -9.89
CA ASN A 31 -6.34 -11.30 -8.79
C ASN A 31 -5.68 -10.79 -7.50
N ARG A 32 -4.48 -11.28 -7.18
CA ARG A 32 -3.71 -10.80 -6.02
C ARG A 32 -3.22 -9.37 -6.19
N TRP A 33 -2.79 -8.99 -7.40
CA TRP A 33 -2.38 -7.62 -7.69
C TRP A 33 -3.57 -6.66 -7.57
N TRP A 34 -4.70 -7.02 -8.17
CA TRP A 34 -5.92 -6.21 -8.10
C TRP A 34 -6.43 -6.08 -6.66
N GLY A 35 -6.43 -7.18 -5.89
CA GLY A 35 -6.79 -7.15 -4.48
C GLY A 35 -5.87 -6.25 -3.64
N GLN A 36 -4.57 -6.20 -3.94
CA GLN A 36 -3.65 -5.25 -3.30
C GLN A 36 -3.97 -3.80 -3.67
N TYR A 37 -4.30 -3.54 -4.95
CA TYR A 37 -4.65 -2.20 -5.42
C TYR A 37 -5.93 -1.67 -4.77
N THR A 38 -6.98 -2.50 -4.68
CA THR A 38 -8.26 -2.09 -4.08
C THR A 38 -8.22 -2.00 -2.55
N SER A 39 -7.24 -2.65 -1.91
CA SER A 39 -7.02 -2.57 -0.47
C SER A 39 -6.22 -1.33 -0.04
N PHE A 40 -5.83 -0.47 -0.98
CA PHE A 40 -5.04 0.72 -0.66
C PHE A 40 -5.85 1.65 0.27
N PRO A 41 -5.29 2.09 1.41
CA PRO A 41 -6.04 2.87 2.40
C PRO A 41 -6.21 4.32 1.91
N LEU A 42 -7.28 4.56 1.14
CA LEU A 42 -7.70 5.87 0.69
C LEU A 42 -8.49 6.61 1.79
N PRO A 43 -8.16 7.87 2.10
CA PRO A 43 -8.77 8.58 3.21
C PRO A 43 -10.18 9.12 2.93
N ASP A 44 -10.69 9.03 1.70
CA ASP A 44 -11.90 9.74 1.24
C ASP A 44 -13.15 9.41 2.06
N ASN A 45 -13.44 8.11 2.26
CA ASN A 45 -14.61 7.67 3.03
C ASN A 45 -14.52 8.12 4.50
N LEU A 46 -13.32 8.03 5.09
CA LEU A 46 -13.08 8.49 6.45
C LEU A 46 -13.20 10.01 6.56
N MET A 47 -12.69 10.75 5.58
CA MET A 47 -12.79 12.20 5.52
C MET A 47 -14.24 12.67 5.50
N MET A 48 -15.08 12.02 4.70
CA MET A 48 -16.52 12.30 4.65
C MET A 48 -17.18 12.05 6.00
N ALA A 49 -16.88 10.91 6.64
CA ALA A 49 -17.41 10.58 7.96
C ALA A 49 -16.96 11.58 9.04
N VAL A 50 -15.68 11.94 9.06
CA VAL A 50 -15.12 12.93 10.02
C VAL A 50 -15.73 14.31 9.77
N SER A 51 -15.88 14.74 8.52
CA SER A 51 -16.47 16.04 8.19
C SER A 51 -17.94 16.13 8.57
N GLY A 52 -18.70 15.05 8.43
CA GLY A 52 -20.14 15.02 8.73
C GLY A 52 -20.46 14.85 10.23
N ASN A 53 -19.57 14.21 11.00
CA ASN A 53 -19.86 13.86 12.40
C ASN A 53 -19.09 14.69 13.43
N VAL A 54 -17.96 15.31 13.05
CA VAL A 54 -17.17 16.16 13.97
C VAL A 54 -17.57 17.62 13.80
N HIS A 55 -18.51 18.03 14.63
CA HIS A 55 -19.06 19.38 14.69
C HIS A 55 -18.10 20.38 15.36
N GLY A 56 -18.37 21.68 15.19
CA GLY A 56 -17.58 22.79 15.74
C GLY A 56 -16.88 23.59 14.65
N THR A 57 -17.26 24.85 14.51
CA THR A 57 -16.65 25.85 13.62
C THR A 57 -15.49 26.59 14.28
N ASP A 58 -15.30 26.36 15.58
CA ASP A 58 -14.25 26.89 16.40
C ASP A 58 -12.90 26.20 16.11
N GLU A 59 -11.83 26.80 16.62
CA GLU A 59 -10.46 26.31 16.42
C GLU A 59 -10.29 24.88 16.94
N ARG A 60 -10.96 24.52 18.05
CA ARG A 60 -10.91 23.15 18.60
C ARG A 60 -11.54 22.15 17.65
N GLY A 61 -12.74 22.41 17.13
CA GLY A 61 -13.39 21.54 16.13
C GLY A 61 -12.52 21.35 14.88
N ARG A 62 -11.88 22.43 14.41
CA ARG A 62 -10.93 22.39 13.29
C ARG A 62 -9.70 21.53 13.60
N LEU A 63 -9.12 21.65 14.78
CA LEU A 63 -7.96 20.85 15.22
C LEU A 63 -8.30 19.37 15.35
N VAL A 64 -9.47 19.02 15.88
CA VAL A 64 -9.91 17.62 16.00
C VAL A 64 -10.05 16.98 14.62
N ARG A 65 -10.77 17.61 13.68
CA ARG A 65 -10.92 17.09 12.30
C ARG A 65 -9.56 16.87 11.62
N ARG A 66 -8.64 17.83 11.72
CA ARG A 66 -7.30 17.72 11.14
C ARG A 66 -6.47 16.63 11.81
N THR A 67 -6.58 16.46 13.12
CA THR A 67 -5.84 15.46 13.88
C THR A 67 -6.29 14.05 13.53
N LEU A 68 -7.60 13.80 13.44
CA LEU A 68 -8.14 12.50 13.03
C LEU A 68 -7.64 12.09 11.64
N MET A 69 -7.69 13.01 10.68
CA MET A 69 -7.20 12.73 9.32
C MET A 69 -5.67 12.52 9.27
N ARG A 70 -4.91 13.25 10.10
CA ARG A 70 -3.46 13.04 10.21
C ARG A 70 -3.11 11.68 10.79
N TYR A 71 -3.85 11.18 11.77
CA TYR A 71 -3.65 9.82 12.30
C TYR A 71 -3.96 8.74 11.27
N ALA A 72 -5.03 8.90 10.49
CA ALA A 72 -5.32 7.98 9.39
C ALA A 72 -4.23 8.01 8.30
N ASN A 73 -3.76 9.20 7.91
CA ASN A 73 -2.66 9.31 6.95
C ASN A 73 -1.36 8.71 7.49
N LEU A 74 -1.10 8.86 8.79
CA LEU A 74 0.06 8.26 9.44
C LEU A 74 0.01 6.73 9.39
N SER A 75 -1.13 6.11 9.72
CA SER A 75 -1.26 4.66 9.66
C SER A 75 -1.05 4.15 8.23
N SER A 76 -1.59 4.83 7.22
CA SER A 76 -1.34 4.55 5.80
C SER A 76 0.15 4.62 5.45
N VAL A 77 0.88 5.66 5.90
CA VAL A 77 2.33 5.76 5.63
C VAL A 77 3.10 4.62 6.30
N LEU A 78 2.75 4.25 7.53
CA LEU A 78 3.44 3.19 8.27
C LEU A 78 3.27 1.82 7.62
N ILE A 79 2.06 1.46 7.19
CA ILE A 79 1.82 0.19 6.48
C ILE A 79 2.47 0.21 5.09
N LEU A 80 2.38 1.32 4.35
CA LEU A 80 3.01 1.41 3.04
C LEU A 80 4.54 1.35 3.14
N ARG A 81 5.14 1.89 4.21
CA ARG A 81 6.57 1.76 4.49
C ARG A 81 6.99 0.32 4.79
N SER A 82 6.10 -0.54 5.29
CA SER A 82 6.43 -1.95 5.56
C SER A 82 6.37 -2.82 4.31
N VAL A 83 5.45 -2.54 3.38
CA VAL A 83 5.23 -3.38 2.18
C VAL A 83 5.84 -2.81 0.89
N SER A 84 6.01 -1.49 0.79
CA SER A 84 6.53 -0.82 -0.42
C SER A 84 7.98 -0.40 -0.26
N THR A 85 8.86 -0.95 -1.11
CA THR A 85 10.27 -0.57 -1.17
C THR A 85 10.47 0.91 -1.50
N ARG A 86 9.60 1.49 -2.33
CA ARG A 86 9.65 2.93 -2.68
C ARG A 86 9.37 3.80 -1.46
N VAL A 87 8.33 3.47 -0.69
CA VAL A 87 7.98 4.22 0.53
C VAL A 87 9.03 4.01 1.62
N ARG A 88 9.58 2.80 1.75
CA ARG A 88 10.71 2.53 2.64
C ARG A 88 11.96 3.35 2.30
N ARG A 89 12.27 3.53 1.02
CA ARG A 89 13.38 4.40 0.58
C ARG A 89 13.11 5.87 0.87
N ARG A 90 11.85 6.32 0.74
CA ARG A 90 11.45 7.70 1.05
C ARG A 90 11.48 8.00 2.55
N PHE A 91 11.12 7.02 3.38
CA PHE A 91 11.11 7.13 4.84
C PHE A 91 11.95 6.00 5.48
N PRO A 92 13.29 6.08 5.45
CA PRO A 92 14.14 5.00 5.96
C PRO A 92 14.02 4.76 7.46
N SER A 93 13.90 5.82 8.27
CA SER A 93 13.66 5.76 9.72
C SER A 93 12.32 6.39 10.10
N LEU A 94 11.86 6.16 11.33
CA LEU A 94 10.68 6.84 11.86
C LEU A 94 10.88 8.35 12.00
N GLU A 95 12.12 8.81 12.21
CA GLU A 95 12.45 10.24 12.29
C GLU A 95 12.12 10.96 10.98
N HIS A 96 12.36 10.33 9.83
CA HIS A 96 12.00 10.88 8.52
C HIS A 96 10.48 11.05 8.38
N VAL A 97 9.69 10.16 8.98
CA VAL A 97 8.22 10.27 9.01
C VAL A 97 7.80 11.43 9.90
N VAL A 98 8.45 11.58 11.06
CA VAL A 98 8.18 12.69 11.98
C VAL A 98 8.51 14.03 11.32
N GLU A 99 9.64 14.13 10.64
CA GLU A 99 10.11 15.30 9.91
C GLU A 99 9.19 15.74 8.77
N ALA A 100 8.67 14.78 8.01
CA ALA A 100 7.88 15.08 6.82
C ALA A 100 6.48 15.66 7.11
N GLY A 101 6.02 15.67 8.36
CA GLY A 101 4.70 16.27 8.66
C GLY A 101 4.12 16.09 10.05
N ILE A 102 4.82 15.41 10.98
CA ILE A 102 4.34 15.17 12.35
C ILE A 102 5.02 16.08 13.38
N LYS A 103 6.18 16.69 13.08
CA LYS A 103 6.81 17.70 13.96
C LYS A 103 5.85 18.83 14.39
N PRO A 104 4.97 19.40 13.53
CA PRO A 104 3.98 20.40 13.96
C PRO A 104 2.88 19.83 14.88
N PHE A 105 2.64 18.52 14.83
CA PHE A 105 1.63 17.81 15.62
C PHE A 105 2.11 17.53 17.05
N PHE A 106 3.34 17.04 17.23
CA PHE A 106 3.92 16.80 18.56
C PHE A 106 4.09 18.11 19.36
N LYS A 107 4.48 19.21 18.71
CA LYS A 107 4.57 20.52 19.37
C LYS A 107 3.22 21.04 19.86
N ALA A 108 2.13 20.77 19.13
CA ALA A 108 0.79 21.20 19.51
C ALA A 108 0.20 20.37 20.66
N LEU A 109 0.52 19.06 20.73
CA LEU A 109 0.05 18.16 21.79
C LEU A 109 0.80 18.38 23.13
N LEU A 110 2.10 18.70 23.07
CA LEU A 110 2.93 18.97 24.25
C LEU A 110 2.75 20.40 24.80
N ALA A 111 2.06 21.28 24.07
CA ALA A 111 1.78 22.66 24.47
C ALA A 111 0.36 22.86 25.07
N THR A 112 -0.33 21.75 25.36
CA THR A 112 -1.59 21.66 26.13
C THR A 112 -1.36 20.83 27.37
#